data_AF-A0A1E8GK05-F1
#
_entry.id   AF-A0A1E8GK05-F1
#
_cell.length_a   1.000
_cell.length_b   1.000
_cell.length_c   1.000
_cell.angle_alpha   90.00
_cell.angle_beta   90.00
_cell.angle_gamma   90.00
#
_symmetry.space_group_name_H-M   'P 1'
#
loop_
_entity.id
_entity.type
_entity.pdbx_description
1 polymer ?
#
loop_
_entity_poly.entity_id
_entity_poly.type
_entity_poly.pdbx_seq_one_letter_code
_entity_poly.pdbx_strand_id
1 'polypeptide(L)'
;MNKEKFEEKASQQALPVMIEFKDQVFPLLFEKQTPYACLNFSKEAIELNDINPITNKKGQAFGGWTYPDIKRIEFLSVPKSFGVVIGNQGVPNNLGLKIIFKNGNVYGVECEDMNVAPLLIDFLPEHGIEVADRLLDK
;
A
#
# COMPACT_ATOMS: atom_id res chain seq x y z
N MET A 1 7.86 3.11 14.92
CA MET A 1 8.41 1.98 14.12
C MET A 1 9.77 2.39 13.56
N ASN A 2 10.53 1.50 12.91
CA ASN A 2 11.65 1.92 12.03
C ASN A 2 11.55 1.22 10.67
N LYS A 3 12.26 1.74 9.67
CA LYS A 3 12.22 1.25 8.29
C LYS A 3 12.59 -0.23 8.17
N GLU A 4 13.67 -0.66 8.80
CA GLU A 4 14.17 -2.04 8.71
C GLU A 4 13.15 -3.07 9.21
N LYS A 5 12.51 -2.79 10.35
CA LYS A 5 11.47 -3.65 10.92
C LYS A 5 10.22 -3.71 10.04
N PHE A 6 9.87 -2.59 9.42
CA PHE A 6 8.78 -2.56 8.44
C PHE A 6 9.12 -3.44 7.23
N GLU A 7 10.32 -3.27 6.66
CA GLU A 7 10.78 -4.03 5.48
C GLU A 7 10.88 -5.53 5.75
N GLU A 8 11.37 -5.92 6.93
CA GLU A 8 11.41 -7.32 7.37
C GLU A 8 10.00 -7.94 7.32
N LYS A 9 9.01 -7.25 7.89
CA LYS A 9 7.63 -7.73 7.94
C LYS A 9 6.95 -7.72 6.56
N ALA A 10 7.15 -6.66 5.78
CA ALA A 10 6.58 -6.50 4.44
C ALA A 10 7.19 -7.48 3.42
N SER A 11 8.39 -8.03 3.70
CA SER A 11 8.99 -9.08 2.88
C SER A 11 8.36 -10.47 3.10
N GLN A 12 7.72 -10.67 4.26
CA GLN A 12 7.15 -11.96 4.67
C GLN A 12 5.65 -12.06 4.31
N GLN A 13 4.93 -10.95 4.38
CA GLN A 13 3.49 -10.88 4.13
C GLN A 13 3.08 -9.46 3.69
N ALA A 14 1.92 -9.33 3.06
CA ALA A 14 1.33 -8.02 2.82
C ALA A 14 0.91 -7.38 4.15
N LEU A 15 1.36 -6.15 4.40
CA LEU A 15 0.98 -5.41 5.60
C LEU A 15 -0.22 -4.50 5.33
N PRO A 16 -1.22 -4.44 6.21
CA PRO A 16 -2.31 -3.46 6.09
C PRO A 16 -1.74 -2.05 6.27
N VAL A 17 -2.03 -1.15 5.34
CA VAL A 17 -1.54 0.23 5.35
C VAL A 17 -2.65 1.22 5.03
N MET A 18 -2.44 2.44 5.49
CA MET A 18 -3.08 3.62 4.95
C MET A 18 -2.24 4.16 3.81
N ILE A 19 -2.88 4.73 2.78
CA ILE A 19 -2.19 5.45 1.72
C ILE A 19 -2.58 6.91 1.79
N GLU A 20 -1.60 7.80 1.79
CA GLU A 20 -1.80 9.23 1.64
C GLU A 20 -1.26 9.68 0.28
N PHE A 21 -2.06 10.45 -0.45
CA PHE A 21 -1.69 10.99 -1.75
C PHE A 21 -2.41 12.32 -1.99
N LYS A 22 -1.65 13.37 -2.35
CA LYS A 22 -2.18 14.74 -2.58
C LYS A 22 -3.10 15.21 -1.44
N ASP A 23 -2.62 15.07 -0.19
CA ASP A 23 -3.34 15.43 1.05
C ASP A 23 -4.66 14.67 1.31
N GLN A 24 -4.94 13.64 0.52
CA GLN A 24 -6.06 12.72 0.72
C GLN A 24 -5.57 11.41 1.30
N VAL A 25 -6.42 10.80 2.13
CA VAL A 25 -6.09 9.61 2.92
C VAL A 25 -7.05 8.49 2.57
N PHE A 26 -6.50 7.30 2.33
CA PHE A 26 -7.20 6.11 1.85
C PHE A 26 -6.89 4.90 2.75
N PRO A 27 -7.91 4.17 3.22
CA PRO A 27 -9.32 4.58 3.29
C PRO A 27 -9.52 5.80 4.21
N LEU A 28 -10.62 6.52 4.01
CA LEU A 28 -11.05 7.59 4.94
C LEU A 28 -11.43 7.04 6.32
N LEU A 29 -11.95 5.81 6.36
CA LEU A 29 -12.35 5.09 7.57
C LEU A 29 -11.89 3.63 7.45
N PHE A 30 -11.22 3.13 8.47
CA PHE A 30 -10.82 1.72 8.54
C PHE A 30 -11.98 0.88 9.06
N GLU A 31 -12.35 -0.17 8.31
CA GLU A 31 -13.46 -1.04 8.69
C GLU A 31 -12.99 -2.24 9.53
N LYS A 32 -11.80 -2.78 9.25
CA LYS A 32 -11.43 -4.11 9.73
C LYS A 32 -10.14 -4.15 10.53
N GLN A 33 -9.06 -3.54 10.03
CA GLN A 33 -7.74 -3.65 10.66
C GLN A 33 -7.13 -2.29 10.91
N THR A 34 -6.54 -2.11 12.10
CA THR A 34 -5.65 -0.98 12.37
C THR A 34 -4.47 -1.06 11.42
N PRO A 35 -4.19 -0.01 10.64
CA PRO A 35 -3.07 -0.03 9.71
C PRO A 35 -1.75 -0.16 10.43
N TYR A 36 -0.85 -0.91 9.84
CA TYR A 36 0.51 -1.09 10.33
C TYR A 36 1.35 0.18 10.15
N ALA A 37 1.14 0.88 9.04
CA ALA A 37 1.82 2.13 8.69
C ALA A 37 0.94 2.98 7.75
N CYS A 38 1.35 4.24 7.53
CA CYS A 38 0.88 5.05 6.41
C CYS A 38 2.00 5.15 5.37
N LEU A 39 1.68 4.91 4.10
CA LEU A 39 2.53 5.20 2.95
C LEU A 39 2.09 6.54 2.36
N ASN A 40 2.91 7.57 2.51
CA ASN A 40 2.69 8.87 1.91
C ASN A 40 3.44 8.96 0.58
N PHE A 41 2.70 9.02 -0.52
CA PHE A 41 3.25 9.18 -1.87
C PHE A 41 3.45 10.68 -2.13
N SER A 42 4.66 11.17 -1.84
CA SER A 42 5.06 12.57 -2.04
C SER A 42 5.73 12.76 -3.40
N LYS A 43 6.13 14.00 -3.77
CA LYS A 43 6.84 14.22 -5.05
C LYS A 43 8.24 13.61 -5.10
N GLU A 44 8.83 13.28 -3.95
CA GLU A 44 10.23 12.87 -3.87
C GLU A 44 10.40 11.40 -3.53
N ALA A 45 9.46 10.83 -2.78
CA ALA A 45 9.58 9.50 -2.20
C ALA A 45 8.21 8.92 -1.80
N ILE A 46 8.23 7.62 -1.50
CA ILE A 46 7.22 6.97 -0.69
C ILE A 46 7.71 7.03 0.76
N GLU A 47 7.11 7.90 1.57
CA GLU A 47 7.44 8.02 2.99
C GLU A 47 6.66 7.01 3.82
N LEU A 48 7.30 6.49 4.86
CA LEU A 48 6.69 5.60 5.83
C LEU A 48 6.45 6.37 7.12
N ASN A 49 5.19 6.43 7.52
CA ASN A 49 4.76 7.11 8.74
C ASN A 49 4.12 6.13 9.71
N ASP A 50 4.38 6.33 11.00
CA ASP A 50 3.71 5.60 12.06
C ASP A 50 2.20 5.92 12.03
N ILE A 51 1.41 5.03 12.62
CA ILE A 51 -0.03 5.24 12.81
C ILE A 51 -0.27 5.47 14.28
N ASN A 52 -1.03 6.52 14.60
CA ASN A 52 -1.55 6.69 15.94
C ASN A 52 -2.66 5.65 16.18
N PRO A 53 -2.48 4.69 17.10
CA PRO A 53 -3.41 3.57 17.25
C PRO A 53 -4.77 3.96 17.84
N ILE A 54 -4.89 5.16 18.43
CA ILE A 54 -6.14 5.66 19.00
C ILE A 54 -6.97 6.36 17.92
N THR A 55 -6.32 7.09 17.02
CA THR A 55 -6.99 7.96 16.05
C THR A 55 -6.96 7.41 14.62
N ASN A 56 -6.17 6.37 14.35
CA ASN A 56 -5.86 5.85 13.01
C ASN A 56 -5.37 6.94 12.04
N LYS A 57 -4.72 7.98 12.58
CA LYS A 57 -4.13 9.08 11.79
C LYS A 57 -2.63 8.88 11.62
N LYS A 58 -2.11 9.44 10.52
CA LYS A 58 -0.68 9.55 10.24
C LYS A 58 0.05 10.23 11.41
N GLY A 59 1.12 9.59 11.84
CA GLY A 59 2.07 10.08 12.84
C GLY A 59 3.41 10.47 12.22
N GLN A 60 4.47 10.30 13.00
CA GLN A 60 5.83 10.68 12.61
C GLN A 60 6.36 9.79 11.48
N ALA A 61 7.12 10.39 10.55
CA ALA A 61 7.87 9.66 9.55
C ALA A 61 9.01 8.87 10.22
N PHE A 62 9.18 7.60 9.83
CA PHE A 62 10.23 6.72 10.35
C PHE A 62 11.14 6.15 9.25
N GLY A 63 10.92 6.54 7.99
CA GLY A 63 11.72 6.14 6.85
C GLY A 63 10.99 6.37 5.53
N GLY A 64 11.52 5.81 4.47
CA GLY A 64 10.91 5.87 3.14
C GLY A 64 11.79 5.28 2.06
N TRP A 65 11.27 5.29 0.84
CA TRP A 65 11.95 4.83 -0.37
C TRP A 65 11.93 5.94 -1.42
N THR A 66 13.09 6.25 -1.97
CA THR A 66 13.16 7.18 -3.10
C THR A 66 12.73 6.46 -4.36
N TYR A 67 12.06 7.18 -5.28
CA TYR A 67 11.62 6.59 -6.55
C TYR A 67 12.77 5.98 -7.39
N PRO A 68 13.98 6.57 -7.43
CA PRO A 68 15.11 5.95 -8.11
C PRO A 68 15.50 4.55 -7.61
N ASP A 69 15.18 4.16 -6.37
CA ASP A 69 15.49 2.83 -5.83
C ASP A 69 14.44 1.78 -6.24
N ILE A 70 13.26 2.23 -6.64
CA ILE A 70 12.12 1.39 -7.01
C ILE A 70 12.24 1.03 -8.49
N LYS A 71 12.06 -0.25 -8.79
CA LYS A 71 12.04 -0.76 -10.17
C LYS A 71 10.63 -0.75 -10.74
N ARG A 72 9.67 -1.31 -9.99
CA ARG A 72 8.29 -1.50 -10.43
C ARG A 72 7.34 -1.57 -9.24
N ILE A 73 6.10 -1.14 -9.43
CA ILE A 73 5.00 -1.44 -8.51
C ILE A 73 3.93 -2.24 -9.25
N GLU A 74 3.53 -3.38 -8.68
CA GLU A 74 2.41 -4.19 -9.18
C GLU A 74 1.16 -3.91 -8.33
N PHE A 75 0.04 -3.64 -9.01
CA PHE A 75 -1.26 -3.42 -8.40
C PHE A 75 -2.07 -4.72 -8.47
N LEU A 76 -2.50 -5.22 -7.32
CA LEU A 76 -3.14 -6.53 -7.16
C LEU A 76 -4.51 -6.36 -6.49
N SER A 77 -5.47 -7.18 -6.89
CA SER A 77 -6.74 -7.29 -6.18
C SER A 77 -6.64 -8.39 -5.12
N VAL A 78 -6.64 -8.02 -3.85
CA VAL A 78 -6.49 -8.98 -2.73
C VAL A 78 -7.86 -9.27 -2.12
N PRO A 79 -8.32 -10.54 -2.09
CA PRO A 79 -9.59 -10.88 -1.44
C PRO A 79 -9.59 -10.47 0.03
N LYS A 80 -10.60 -9.71 0.48
CA LYS A 80 -10.80 -9.47 1.92
C LYS A 80 -11.04 -10.84 2.59
N SER A 81 -10.14 -11.29 3.45
CA SER A 81 -10.27 -12.56 4.18
C SER A 81 -11.46 -12.51 5.13
N PHE A 82 -12.59 -13.09 4.72
CA PHE A 82 -13.70 -13.45 5.62
C PHE A 82 -13.96 -14.95 5.56
N GLY A 83 -14.11 -15.53 6.75
CA GLY A 83 -14.50 -16.92 6.93
C GLY A 83 -15.82 -17.24 6.22
N VAL A 84 -15.85 -18.44 5.64
CA VAL A 84 -17.00 -19.16 5.08
C VAL A 84 -17.78 -18.37 4.01
N VAL A 85 -17.37 -18.63 2.76
CA VAL A 85 -18.09 -18.26 1.54
C VAL A 85 -19.43 -18.99 1.51
N ILE A 86 -20.54 -18.25 1.67
CA ILE A 86 -21.82 -18.63 1.08
C ILE A 86 -22.29 -17.45 0.23
N GLY A 87 -22.32 -17.66 -1.09
CA GLY A 87 -23.02 -16.80 -2.03
C GLY A 87 -22.11 -15.99 -2.94
N ASN A 88 -22.07 -16.39 -4.22
CA ASN A 88 -21.57 -15.59 -5.33
C ASN A 88 -22.23 -14.21 -5.36
N GLN A 89 -21.49 -13.16 -5.00
CA GLN A 89 -21.56 -11.79 -5.51
C GLN A 89 -20.47 -10.94 -4.86
N GLY A 90 -19.50 -10.50 -5.68
CA GLY A 90 -18.50 -9.46 -5.38
C GLY A 90 -17.94 -9.42 -3.96
N VAL A 91 -16.97 -10.27 -3.63
CA VAL A 91 -16.15 -10.05 -2.43
C VAL A 91 -15.46 -8.69 -2.61
N PRO A 92 -15.69 -7.68 -1.75
CA PRO A 92 -14.94 -6.43 -1.84
C PRO A 92 -13.47 -6.75 -1.64
N ASN A 93 -12.61 -6.33 -2.56
CA ASN A 93 -11.18 -6.60 -2.53
C ASN A 93 -10.44 -5.41 -1.91
N ASN A 94 -9.33 -5.69 -1.23
CA ASN A 94 -8.33 -4.69 -0.88
C ASN A 94 -7.44 -4.42 -2.10
N LEU A 95 -6.88 -3.22 -2.17
CA LEU A 95 -5.78 -2.92 -3.07
C LEU A 95 -4.48 -3.50 -2.49
N GLY A 96 -3.91 -4.50 -3.14
CA GLY A 96 -2.54 -4.94 -2.89
C GLY A 96 -1.55 -4.14 -3.71
N LEU A 97 -0.46 -3.69 -3.09
CA LEU A 97 0.69 -3.14 -3.78
C LEU A 97 1.91 -4.03 -3.50
N LYS A 98 2.57 -4.44 -4.57
CA LYS A 98 3.85 -5.15 -4.49
C LYS A 98 4.94 -4.25 -5.05
N ILE A 99 5.78 -3.74 -4.16
CA ILE A 99 6.84 -2.80 -4.46
C ILE A 99 8.13 -3.58 -4.70
N ILE A 100 8.67 -3.51 -5.91
CA ILE A 100 9.84 -4.26 -6.35
C ILE A 100 11.00 -3.28 -6.52
N PHE A 101 12.11 -3.52 -5.83
CA PHE A 101 13.28 -2.65 -5.81
C PHE A 101 14.35 -3.11 -6.80
N LYS A 102 15.22 -2.17 -7.20
CA LYS A 102 16.33 -2.46 -8.12
C LYS A 102 17.37 -3.41 -7.52
N ASN A 103 17.51 -3.42 -6.19
CA ASN A 103 18.37 -4.35 -5.46
C ASN A 103 17.77 -5.77 -5.32
N GLY A 104 16.55 -6.01 -5.84
CA GLY A 104 15.87 -7.30 -5.78
C GLY A 104 14.92 -7.48 -4.58
N ASN A 105 14.89 -6.54 -3.63
CA ASN A 105 13.94 -6.61 -2.52
C ASN A 105 12.49 -6.44 -3.02
N VAL A 106 11.56 -7.11 -2.34
CA VAL A 106 10.13 -7.05 -2.65
C VAL A 106 9.36 -6.86 -1.35
N TYR A 107 8.49 -5.84 -1.31
CA TYR A 107 7.65 -5.54 -0.16
C TYR A 107 6.18 -5.52 -0.57
N GLY A 108 5.35 -6.26 0.17
CA GLY A 108 3.91 -6.29 -0.01
C GLY A 108 3.19 -5.41 1.02
N VAL A 109 2.23 -4.63 0.54
CA VAL A 109 1.29 -3.88 1.39
C VAL A 109 -0.13 -4.00 0.84
N GLU A 110 -1.13 -3.77 1.67
CA GLU A 110 -2.53 -3.74 1.25
C GLU A 110 -3.29 -2.54 1.85
N CYS A 111 -4.17 -1.93 1.05
CA CYS A 111 -5.04 -0.81 1.44
C CYS A 111 -6.50 -1.25 1.28
N GLU A 112 -7.36 -0.93 2.26
CA GLU A 112 -8.78 -1.31 2.22
C GLU A 112 -9.60 -0.54 1.16
N ASP A 113 -9.00 0.47 0.51
CA ASP A 113 -9.63 1.33 -0.49
C ASP A 113 -8.93 1.21 -1.85
N MET A 114 -9.64 0.69 -2.85
CA MET A 114 -9.15 0.56 -4.22
C MET A 114 -9.21 1.87 -5.01
N ASN A 115 -9.90 2.91 -4.54
CA ASN A 115 -10.06 4.16 -5.28
C ASN A 115 -8.74 4.93 -5.45
N VAL A 116 -7.73 4.63 -4.61
CA VAL A 116 -6.39 5.21 -4.74
C VAL A 116 -5.59 4.61 -5.89
N ALA A 117 -5.95 3.41 -6.38
CA ALA A 117 -5.23 2.71 -7.44
C ALA A 117 -5.08 3.54 -8.73
N PRO A 118 -6.16 4.06 -9.36
CA PRO A 118 -6.02 4.86 -10.58
C PRO A 118 -5.15 6.11 -10.37
N LEU A 119 -5.24 6.73 -9.18
CA LEU A 119 -4.44 7.92 -8.86
C LEU A 119 -2.93 7.62 -8.84
N LEU A 120 -2.55 6.47 -8.28
CA LEU A 120 -1.15 6.04 -8.21
C LEU A 120 -0.65 5.48 -9.55
N ILE A 121 -1.50 4.80 -10.32
CA ILE A 121 -1.17 4.29 -11.67
C ILE A 121 -0.76 5.45 -12.59
N ASP A 122 -1.45 6.59 -12.52
CA ASP A 122 -1.11 7.77 -13.31
C ASP A 122 0.16 8.49 -12.79
N PHE A 123 0.35 8.51 -11.47
CA PHE A 123 1.41 9.27 -10.81
C PHE A 123 2.79 8.60 -10.88
N LEU A 124 2.88 7.29 -10.65
CA LEU A 124 4.16 6.57 -10.55
C LEU A 124 5.02 6.63 -11.84
N PRO A 125 4.44 6.57 -13.07
CA PRO A 125 5.20 6.72 -14.30
C PRO A 125 5.88 8.10 -14.44
N GLU A 126 5.32 9.16 -13.86
CA GLU A 126 5.93 10.50 -13.84
C GLU A 126 7.30 10.49 -13.12
N HIS A 127 7.49 9.52 -12.23
CA HIS A 127 8.73 9.31 -11.47
C HIS A 127 9.60 8.18 -12.03
N GLY A 128 9.31 7.70 -13.24
CA GLY A 128 10.09 6.66 -13.92
C GLY A 128 9.91 5.25 -13.34
N ILE A 129 8.83 5.02 -12.60
CA ILE A 129 8.48 3.71 -12.05
C ILE A 129 7.59 2.96 -13.04
N GLU A 130 7.99 1.74 -13.39
CA GLU A 130 7.13 0.82 -14.15
C GLU A 130 5.91 0.47 -13.29
N VAL A 131 4.72 0.49 -13.89
CA VAL A 131 3.48 0.08 -13.25
C VAL A 131 2.95 -1.15 -13.97
N ALA A 132 2.65 -2.21 -13.21
CA ALA A 132 1.94 -3.37 -13.71
C ALA A 132 0.55 -3.42 -13.06
N ASP A 133 -0.48 -3.05 -13.83
CA ASP A 133 -1.87 -3.21 -13.41
C ASP A 133 -2.31 -4.67 -13.60
N ARG A 134 -2.58 -5.35 -12.49
CA ARG A 134 -3.08 -6.73 -12.43
C ARG A 134 -4.35 -6.83 -11.60
N LEU A 135 -5.11 -5.74 -11.50
CA LEU A 135 -6.34 -5.69 -10.70
C LEU A 135 -7.43 -6.63 -11.24
N LEU A 136 -7.34 -7.03 -12.51
CA LEU A 136 -8.29 -7.93 -13.18
C LEU A 136 -7.78 -9.37 -13.33
N ASP A 137 -6.53 -9.65 -12.95
CA ASP A 137 -5.98 -11.01 -13.01
C ASP A 137 -6.61 -11.83 -11.88
N LYS A 138 -7.52 -12.74 -12.23
CA LYS A 138 -8.23 -13.64 -11.31
C LYS A 138 -7.54 -14.98 -11.14
#